data_AF-A0A554LHX9-F1
#
_entry.id   AF-A0A554LHX9-F1
#
_cell.length_a   1.000
_cell.length_b   1.000
_cell.length_c   1.000
_cell.angle_alpha   90.00
_cell.angle_beta   90.00
_cell.angle_gamma   90.00
#
_symmetry.space_group_name_H-M   'P 1'
#
loop_
_entity.id
_entity.type
_entity.pdbx_description
1 polymer ?
#
loop_
_entity_poly.entity_id
_entity_poly.type
_entity_poly.pdbx_seq_one_letter_code
_entity_poly.pdbx_strand_id
1 'polypeptide(L)' 'MVKEGAEIKVEKLPDELKKIEFDDILHQKKVIAEIVDTKKGKKITGVKFKKRKGYLKFFGHRQTQTVLRILKIK' A
#
# COMPACT_ATOMS: atom_id res chain seq x y z
N MET A 1 -6.49 -7.59 11.09
CA MET A 1 -7.73 -8.37 10.87
C MET A 1 -8.62 -7.57 9.94
N VAL A 2 -9.10 -8.17 8.85
CA VAL A 2 -9.90 -7.48 7.82
C VAL A 2 -11.38 -7.88 7.91
N LYS A 3 -12.28 -6.96 7.52
CA LYS A 3 -13.73 -7.16 7.50
C LYS A 3 -14.27 -6.94 6.09
N GLU A 4 -15.41 -7.54 5.78
CA GLU A 4 -16.10 -7.30 4.50
C GLU A 4 -16.47 -5.81 4.37
N GLY A 5 -16.26 -5.26 3.17
CA GLY A 5 -16.47 -3.84 2.89
C GLY A 5 -15.36 -2.90 3.38
N ALA A 6 -14.31 -3.40 4.04
CA ALA A 6 -13.20 -2.57 4.50
C ALA A 6 -12.32 -2.09 3.34
N GLU A 7 -11.83 -0.86 3.45
CA GLU A 7 -10.76 -0.31 2.60
C GLU A 7 -9.40 -0.48 3.28
N ILE A 8 -8.44 -1.04 2.55
CA ILE A 8 -7.08 -1.26 3.02
C ILE A 8 -6.07 -0.72 2.00
N LYS A 9 -4.95 -0.20 2.52
CA LYS A 9 -3.83 0.29 1.72
C LYS A 9 -2.71 -0.73 1.81
N VAL A 10 -2.26 -1.21 0.66
CA VAL A 10 -1.19 -2.19 0.54
C VAL A 10 -0.07 -1.64 -0.34
N GLU A 11 1.06 -2.34 -0.39
CA GLU A 11 2.10 -2.06 -1.36
C GLU A 11 1.58 -2.15 -2.80
N LYS A 12 2.30 -1.54 -3.73
CA LYS A 12 1.89 -1.48 -5.12
C LYS A 12 1.73 -2.89 -5.69
N LEU A 13 0.51 -3.21 -6.11
CA LEU A 13 0.20 -4.41 -6.90
C LEU A 13 0.25 -4.07 -8.40
N PRO A 14 0.52 -5.04 -9.27
CA PRO A 14 0.38 -4.85 -10.72
C PRO A 14 -1.11 -4.64 -11.08
N ASP A 15 -1.40 -3.62 -11.90
CA ASP A 15 -2.77 -3.17 -12.23
C ASP A 15 -3.51 -4.06 -13.25
N GLU A 16 -2.98 -5.24 -13.57
CA GLU A 16 -3.47 -6.07 -14.69
C GLU A 16 -4.86 -6.70 -14.43
N LEU A 17 -5.29 -6.79 -13.17
CA LEU A 17 -6.55 -7.44 -12.80
C LEU A 17 -7.34 -6.60 -11.78
N LYS A 18 -8.57 -6.22 -12.13
CA LYS A 18 -9.48 -5.50 -11.22
C LYS A 18 -9.88 -6.31 -9.98
N LYS A 19 -9.85 -7.65 -10.05
CA LYS A 19 -10.17 -8.56 -8.95
C LYS A 19 -8.99 -9.47 -8.64
N ILE A 20 -8.65 -9.59 -7.37
CA ILE A 20 -7.57 -10.44 -6.87
C ILE A 20 -8.13 -11.37 -5.79
N GLU A 21 -7.77 -12.65 -5.88
CA GLU A 21 -8.01 -13.63 -4.83
C GLU A 21 -6.74 -13.75 -3.98
N PHE A 22 -6.89 -13.64 -2.66
CA PHE A 22 -5.82 -13.84 -1.69
C PHE A 22 -6.13 -15.08 -0.86
N ASP A 23 -5.17 -16.00 -0.76
CA ASP A 23 -5.26 -17.15 0.13
C ASP A 23 -4.77 -16.78 1.54
N ASP A 24 -5.58 -17.05 2.56
CA ASP A 24 -5.18 -16.97 3.96
C ASP A 24 -4.41 -18.24 4.35
N ILE A 25 -3.10 -18.07 4.55
CA ILE A 25 -2.18 -19.15 4.93
C ILE A 25 -2.55 -19.76 6.29
N LEU A 26 -3.19 -19.00 7.18
CA LEU A 26 -3.42 -19.42 8.56
C LEU A 26 -4.76 -20.16 8.76
N HIS A 27 -5.80 -19.79 8.01
CA HIS A 27 -7.16 -20.36 8.17
C HIS A 27 -7.72 -21.02 6.91
N GLN A 28 -6.93 -21.13 5.83
CA GLN A 28 -7.34 -21.67 4.52
C GLN A 28 -8.57 -20.96 3.92
N LYS A 29 -8.76 -19.68 4.27
CA LYS A 29 -9.85 -18.85 3.77
C LYS A 29 -9.44 -18.11 2.51
N LYS A 30 -10.37 -17.89 1.60
CA LYS A 30 -10.16 -17.09 0.39
C LYS A 30 -10.75 -15.70 0.55
N VAL A 31 -9.91 -14.68 0.45
CA VAL A 31 -10.33 -13.28 0.47
C VAL A 31 -10.39 -12.75 -0.95
N ILE A 32 -11.58 -12.36 -1.39
CA ILE A 32 -11.78 -11.75 -2.70
C ILE A 32 -11.79 -10.24 -2.51
N ALA A 33 -10.90 -9.53 -3.20
CA ALA A 33 -10.81 -8.08 -3.15
C ALA A 33 -10.74 -7.45 -4.54
N GLU A 34 -11.14 -6.19 -4.61
CA GLU A 34 -11.10 -5.35 -5.80
C GLU A 34 -10.08 -4.22 -5.63
N ILE A 35 -9.30 -3.95 -6.67
CA ILE A 35 -8.43 -2.76 -6.72
C ILE A 35 -9.29 -1.54 -7.05
N VAL A 36 -9.36 -0.61 -6.12
CA VAL A 36 -10.11 0.64 -6.28
C VAL A 36 -9.26 1.71 -6.96
N ASP A 37 -8.01 1.85 -6.53
CA ASP A 37 -7.13 2.92 -7.02
C ASP A 37 -5.66 2.62 -6.70
N THR A 38 -4.75 3.05 -7.58
CA THR A 38 -3.31 3.00 -7.36
C THR A 38 -2.77 4.43 -7.28
N LYS A 39 -2.46 4.87 -6.05
CA LYS A 39 -2.12 6.29 -5.79
C LYS A 39 -0.83 6.48 -5.02
N LYS A 40 -0.25 7.68 -5.17
CA LYS A 40 0.88 8.13 -4.35
C LYS A 40 0.39 8.53 -2.96
N GLY A 41 0.96 7.93 -1.94
CA GLY A 41 0.70 8.24 -0.55
C GLY A 41 1.13 9.65 -0.13
N LYS A 42 1.02 9.90 1.18
CA LYS A 42 1.47 11.17 1.78
C LYS A 42 2.98 11.32 1.57
N LYS A 43 3.42 12.56 1.30
CA LYS A 43 4.84 12.86 1.13
C LYS A 43 5.54 12.82 2.47
N ILE A 44 6.52 11.94 2.59
CA ILE A 44 7.43 11.91 3.73
C ILE A 44 8.63 12.75 3.35
N THR A 45 8.94 13.76 4.15
CA THR A 45 10.08 14.65 3.93
C THR A 45 11.14 14.35 4.97
N GLY A 46 12.38 14.21 4.52
CA GLY A 46 13.53 14.01 5.39
C GLY A 46 14.65 14.97 5.02
N VAL A 47 15.57 15.15 5.96
CA VAL A 47 16.75 15.99 5.80
C VAL A 47 17.99 15.20 6.18
N LYS A 48 19.02 15.24 5.33
CA LYS A 48 20.36 14.72 5.62
C LYS A 48 21.28 15.91 5.83
N PHE A 49 21.71 16.11 7.07
CA PHE A 49 22.64 17.17 7.44
C PHE A 49 23.95 16.58 7.97
N LYS A 50 25.10 17.14 7.57
CA LYS A 50 26.41 16.82 8.17
C LYS A 50 27.09 18.10 8.66
N LYS A 51 27.39 18.14 9.96
CA LYS A 51 28.02 19.28 10.63
C LYS A 51 29.38 19.64 9.98
N ARG A 52 29.61 20.94 9.76
CA ARG A 52 30.87 21.51 9.19
C ARG A 52 31.31 20.90 7.84
N LYS A 53 30.40 20.24 7.11
CA LYS A 53 30.68 19.71 5.76
C LYS A 53 29.95 20.47 4.65
N GLY A 54 29.23 21.56 4.98
CA GLY A 54 28.36 22.26 4.03
C GLY A 54 27.25 21.39 3.44
N TYR A 55 27.00 20.21 4.03
CA TYR A 55 26.12 19.21 3.45
C TYR A 55 24.75 19.27 4.11
N LEU A 56 23.77 19.72 3.34
CA LEU A 56 22.35 19.71 3.66
C LEU A 56 21.60 19.22 2.43
N LYS A 57 20.90 18.08 2.54
CA LYS A 57 20.05 17.57 1.47
C LYS A 57 18.65 17.31 1.99
N PHE A 58 17.67 17.91 1.34
CA PHE A 58 16.27 17.58 1.52
C PHE A 58 15.90 16.45 0.56
N PHE A 59 15.16 15.47 1.05
CA PHE A 59 14.61 14.42 0.20
C PHE A 59 13.13 14.23 0.54
N GLY A 60 12.34 13.93 -0.48
CA GLY A 60 10.93 13.63 -0.33
C GLY A 60 10.64 12.30 -0.98
N HIS A 61 10.07 11.36 -0.23
CA HIS A 61 9.57 10.10 -0.77
C HIS A 61 8.05 10.09 -0.74
N ARG A 62 7.45 9.55 -1.80
CA ARG A 62 6.01 9.28 -1.87
C ARG A 62 5.85 7.81 -2.22
N GLN A 63 5.45 7.01 -1.24
CA GLN A 63 5.19 5.60 -1.48
C GLN A 63 3.98 5.44 -2.40
N THR A 64 4.15 4.73 -3.51
CA THR A 64 3.02 4.29 -4.34
C THR A 64 2.34 3.12 -3.63
N GLN A 65 1.04 3.22 -3.42
CA GLN A 65 0.24 2.25 -2.69
C GLN A 65 -1.05 1.95 -3.47
N THR A 66 -1.53 0.72 -3.37
CA THR A 66 -2.80 0.31 -3.97
C THR A 66 -3.86 0.27 -2.88
N VAL A 67 -5.03 0.83 -3.17
CA VAL A 67 -6.21 0.78 -2.30
C VAL A 67 -7.06 -0.40 -2.74
N LEU A 68 -7.27 -1.34 -1.83
CA LEU A 68 -8.11 -2.51 -2.03
C LEU A 68 -9.42 -2.35 -1.24
N ARG A 69 -10.51 -2.80 -1.85
CA ARG A 69 -11.81 -3.00 -1.21
C ARG A 69 -12.09 -4.49 -1.09
N ILE A 70 -12.40 -4.94 0.12
CA ILE A 70 -12.66 -6.36 0.38
C ILE A 70 -14.13 -6.65 0.06
N LEU A 71 -14.36 -7.60 -0.85
CA LEU A 71 -15.69 -7.98 -1.31
C LEU A 71 -16.29 -9.10 -0.45
N LYS A 72 -15.56 -10.21 -0.30
CA LYS A 72 -16.03 -11.41 0.41
C LYS A 72 -14.89 -12.17 1.06
N ILE A 73 -15.17 -12.81 2.18
CA ILE A 73 -14.27 -13.77 2.84
C ILE A 73 -14.96 -15.13 2.79
N LYS A 74 -14.39 -16.08 2.05
CA LYS A 74 -14.85 -17.48 1.98
C LYS A 74 -14.01 -18.36 2.89
#